data_AF-A0A2V5Y840-F1
#
_entry.id   AF-A0A2V5Y840-F1
#
_cell.length_a   1.000
_cell.length_b   1.000
_cell.length_c   1.000
_cell.angle_alpha   90.00
_cell.angle_beta   90.00
_cell.angle_gamma   90.00
#
_symmetry.space_group_name_H-M   'P 1'
#
loop_
_entity.id
_entity.type
_entity.pdbx_description
1 polymer ?
#
loop_
_entity_poly.entity_id
_entity_poly.type
_entity_poly.pdbx_seq_one_letter_code
_entity_poly.pdbx_strand_id
1 'polypeptide(L)'
;MKRVFGLETEYGITLSGAETVDVVAESIELVRRYTDHGALMKWDYDLEDPHLDARGFRARELLQDTDESAYYEIDKRRPLSFEEIKSDLVLSNGARFYNDHAHPEYSTPECTTFHQIVAQDKAGERILAECARRRNQNLPPGYEVRLYKNNTDFAGHSYGCHDNYLMSRDIAWDRIVAGILPFLVTRQIFAGAGKMGIEAESGQSDPGVYQISQRADFFSVVVSIDTMNRRPLINTRDEPHVDASRYRRFHVILGDSNMSEWATAMKIGTTALVLDLIERGEAPQLEIAQPVDANRSISRDQTYDWIIELKDGRKISAIDVQRVYLRAASKLHNGMSEEQQWILREWENVLNDLEREVMSTRDRVDWAAKKFLLDALQEEEKLSWKDPWLQSIDLEYHNLDLDRGLYYELLRKGLMCRVTNEDEIKTAIFNPPETTRAFFRGRAVARFNDEISSIQWDEIVFANPAAAGHSCRVALPEAATNARLDALNHAAHNGKDFSEFMSAVSQID
;
A
#
# COMPACT_ATOMS: atom_id res chain seq x y z
N MET A 1 -6.64 12.37 17.53
CA MET A 1 -6.89 10.91 17.56
C MET A 1 -5.61 10.23 17.10
N LYS A 2 -5.17 9.12 17.70
CA LYS A 2 -4.12 8.29 17.08
C LYS A 2 -4.79 7.57 15.90
N ARG A 3 -4.57 8.05 14.68
CA ARG A 3 -5.18 7.48 13.47
C ARG A 3 -4.57 6.10 13.21
N VAL A 4 -5.42 5.13 12.86
CA VAL A 4 -4.98 3.81 12.39
C VAL A 4 -4.81 3.87 10.88
N PHE A 5 -3.76 3.24 10.36
CA PHE A 5 -3.49 3.15 8.94
C PHE A 5 -2.85 1.82 8.56
N GLY A 6 -2.94 1.49 7.28
CA GLY A 6 -2.35 0.29 6.65
C GLY A 6 -1.96 0.56 5.21
N LEU A 7 -1.21 -0.36 4.62
CA LEU A 7 -0.74 -0.32 3.24
C LEU A 7 -1.03 -1.68 2.59
N GLU A 8 -1.58 -1.66 1.39
CA GLU A 8 -1.69 -2.82 0.50
C GLU A 8 -0.71 -2.59 -0.67
N THR A 9 0.13 -3.56 -1.00
CA THR A 9 1.08 -3.42 -2.12
C THR A 9 1.03 -4.66 -2.99
N GLU A 10 0.56 -4.47 -4.22
CA GLU A 10 0.66 -5.43 -5.31
C GLU A 10 2.07 -5.35 -5.90
N TYR A 11 2.74 -6.51 -6.06
CA TYR A 11 4.08 -6.55 -6.63
C TYR A 11 4.05 -7.02 -8.08
N GLY A 12 4.86 -6.36 -8.92
CA GLY A 12 5.16 -6.87 -10.25
C GLY A 12 5.93 -8.18 -10.14
N ILE A 13 5.57 -9.16 -10.97
CA ILE A 13 6.22 -10.48 -11.01
C ILE A 13 6.55 -10.85 -12.45
N THR A 14 7.74 -11.41 -12.66
CA THR A 14 8.16 -11.96 -13.95
C THR A 14 9.03 -13.19 -13.76
N LEU A 15 9.11 -14.02 -14.81
CA LEU A 15 9.96 -15.19 -14.88
C LEU A 15 11.00 -15.01 -15.99
N SER A 16 12.20 -14.61 -15.61
CA SER A 16 13.35 -14.52 -16.51
C SER A 16 13.66 -15.90 -17.11
N GLY A 17 14.01 -15.93 -18.40
CA GLY A 17 14.30 -17.17 -19.13
C GLY A 17 13.09 -17.81 -19.81
N ALA A 18 11.87 -17.35 -19.52
CA ALA A 18 10.65 -17.80 -20.18
C ALA A 18 10.25 -16.87 -21.34
N GLU A 19 9.76 -17.45 -22.45
CA GLU A 19 9.21 -16.67 -23.59
C GLU A 19 7.83 -16.09 -23.29
N THR A 20 7.04 -16.79 -22.47
CA THR A 20 5.72 -16.36 -22.00
C THR A 20 5.59 -16.69 -20.51
N VAL A 21 4.92 -15.80 -19.76
CA VAL A 21 4.77 -15.93 -18.31
C VAL A 21 3.29 -15.98 -17.96
N ASP A 22 2.87 -17.04 -17.28
CA ASP A 22 1.57 -17.09 -16.60
C ASP A 22 1.75 -16.41 -15.23
N VAL A 23 1.54 -15.09 -15.20
CA VAL A 23 1.75 -14.27 -14.00
C VAL A 23 0.87 -14.69 -12.82
N VAL A 24 -0.34 -15.19 -13.09
CA VAL A 24 -1.25 -15.73 -12.07
C VAL A 24 -0.65 -17.00 -11.46
N ALA A 25 -0.17 -17.94 -12.29
CA ALA A 25 0.50 -19.14 -11.79
C ALA A 25 1.75 -18.82 -10.96
N GLU A 26 2.59 -17.89 -11.42
CA GLU A 26 3.80 -17.51 -10.68
C GLU A 26 3.47 -16.79 -9.38
N SER A 27 2.42 -15.96 -9.35
CA SER A 27 1.94 -15.34 -8.11
C SER A 27 1.46 -16.39 -7.10
N ILE A 28 0.59 -17.32 -7.53
CA ILE A 28 0.13 -18.45 -6.70
C ILE A 28 1.31 -19.25 -6.14
N GLU A 29 2.23 -19.66 -7.01
CA GLU A 29 3.41 -20.45 -6.61
C GLU A 29 4.33 -19.71 -5.66
N LEU A 30 4.47 -18.39 -5.81
CA LEU A 30 5.26 -17.54 -4.93
C LEU A 30 4.62 -17.43 -3.55
N VAL A 31 3.33 -17.05 -3.47
CA VAL A 31 2.62 -16.87 -2.19
C VAL A 31 2.62 -18.18 -1.40
N ARG A 32 2.40 -19.31 -2.08
CA ARG A 32 2.45 -20.65 -1.47
C ARG A 32 3.82 -21.01 -0.91
N ARG A 33 4.93 -20.37 -1.28
CA ARG A 33 6.22 -20.60 -0.59
C ARG A 33 6.20 -20.18 0.87
N TYR A 34 5.25 -19.33 1.28
CA TYR A 34 5.10 -18.97 2.68
C TYR A 34 4.36 -20.05 3.49
N THR A 35 3.60 -20.96 2.86
CA THR A 35 2.94 -22.06 3.60
C THR A 35 3.95 -23.03 4.22
N ASP A 36 5.18 -23.09 3.68
CA ASP A 36 6.29 -23.83 4.28
C ASP A 36 6.69 -23.31 5.68
N HIS A 37 6.25 -22.10 6.06
CA HIS A 37 6.39 -21.54 7.41
C HIS A 37 5.17 -21.79 8.31
N GLY A 38 4.22 -22.61 7.86
CA GLY A 38 3.04 -22.99 8.65
C GLY A 38 1.87 -22.01 8.55
N ALA A 39 1.88 -21.03 7.64
CA ALA A 39 0.70 -20.23 7.33
C ALA A 39 -0.34 -21.07 6.58
N LEU A 40 -1.63 -20.84 6.87
CA LEU A 40 -2.75 -21.62 6.32
C LEU A 40 -3.73 -20.71 5.59
N MET A 41 -4.34 -21.23 4.51
CA MET A 41 -5.31 -20.53 3.69
C MET A 41 -6.68 -20.53 4.40
N LYS A 42 -6.91 -19.55 5.27
CA LYS A 42 -8.08 -19.49 6.17
C LYS A 42 -8.85 -18.17 6.09
N TRP A 43 -8.55 -17.34 5.09
CA TRP A 43 -9.23 -16.06 4.93
C TRP A 43 -10.73 -16.23 4.72
N ASP A 44 -11.51 -15.42 5.43
CA ASP A 44 -12.97 -15.38 5.33
C ASP A 44 -13.41 -14.25 4.40
N TYR A 45 -14.01 -14.61 3.27
CA TYR A 45 -14.54 -13.65 2.28
C TYR A 45 -15.99 -13.25 2.53
N ASP A 46 -16.71 -13.91 3.44
CA ASP A 46 -18.16 -13.67 3.65
C ASP A 46 -18.47 -12.26 4.19
N LEU A 47 -17.45 -11.54 4.67
CA LEU A 47 -17.55 -10.19 5.21
C LEU A 47 -17.11 -9.08 4.23
N GLU A 48 -16.69 -9.45 3.02
CA GLU A 48 -16.30 -8.51 1.96
C GLU A 48 -17.50 -8.20 1.05
N ASP A 49 -17.73 -6.93 0.73
CA ASP A 49 -18.75 -6.48 -0.23
C ASP A 49 -18.20 -5.28 -1.03
N PRO A 50 -17.44 -5.54 -2.12
CA PRO A 50 -16.77 -4.51 -2.89
C PRO A 50 -17.74 -3.56 -3.61
N HIS A 51 -19.04 -3.89 -3.64
CA HIS A 51 -20.10 -3.05 -4.20
C HIS A 51 -20.57 -1.95 -3.23
N LEU A 52 -20.16 -1.94 -1.96
CA LEU A 52 -20.53 -0.88 -1.01
C LEU A 52 -19.81 0.42 -1.32
N ASP A 53 -20.59 1.48 -1.56
CA ASP A 53 -20.09 2.80 -1.93
C ASP A 53 -20.24 3.79 -0.76
N ALA A 54 -19.16 4.52 -0.48
CA ALA A 54 -19.05 5.49 0.60
C ALA A 54 -20.04 6.67 0.48
N ARG A 55 -20.67 6.84 -0.69
CA ARG A 55 -21.77 7.78 -0.95
C ARG A 55 -23.13 7.29 -0.46
N GLY A 56 -23.21 6.06 0.10
CA GLY A 56 -24.39 5.53 0.78
C GLY A 56 -25.30 4.65 -0.08
N PHE A 57 -24.77 4.03 -1.12
CA PHE A 57 -25.51 3.06 -1.95
C PHE A 57 -24.67 1.81 -2.21
N ARG A 58 -25.32 0.73 -2.69
CA ARG A 58 -24.64 -0.46 -3.18
C ARG A 58 -24.64 -0.45 -4.70
N ALA A 59 -23.47 -0.47 -5.34
CA ALA A 59 -23.34 -0.55 -6.78
C ALA A 59 -23.99 -1.85 -7.30
N ARG A 60 -24.68 -1.78 -8.43
CA ARG A 60 -25.34 -2.96 -9.01
C ARG A 60 -24.34 -3.86 -9.73
N GLU A 61 -23.40 -3.25 -10.44
CA GLU A 61 -22.36 -3.87 -11.26
C GLU A 61 -21.11 -2.99 -11.16
N LEU A 62 -19.94 -3.61 -11.12
CA LEU A 62 -18.62 -2.98 -11.25
C LEU A 62 -18.01 -3.35 -12.59
N LEU A 63 -17.10 -2.51 -13.12
CA LEU A 63 -16.33 -2.91 -14.30
C LEU A 63 -15.45 -4.12 -13.98
N GLN A 64 -14.94 -4.17 -12.74
CA GLN A 64 -14.18 -5.29 -12.21
C GLN A 64 -14.94 -6.63 -12.28
N ASP A 65 -16.26 -6.66 -12.07
CA ASP A 65 -17.06 -7.89 -12.14
C ASP A 65 -16.91 -8.61 -13.50
N THR A 66 -16.73 -7.82 -14.58
CA THR A 66 -16.54 -8.36 -15.94
C THR A 66 -15.15 -8.97 -16.11
N ASP A 67 -14.12 -8.31 -15.58
CA ASP A 67 -12.74 -8.81 -15.64
C ASP A 67 -12.59 -10.06 -14.78
N GLU A 68 -13.12 -10.05 -13.56
CA GLU A 68 -13.14 -11.20 -12.67
C GLU A 68 -13.84 -12.41 -13.30
N SER A 69 -14.95 -12.18 -13.99
CA SER A 69 -15.63 -13.23 -14.74
C SER A 69 -14.75 -13.81 -15.85
N ALA A 70 -13.96 -12.99 -16.54
CA ALA A 70 -13.02 -13.44 -17.56
C ALA A 70 -11.86 -14.26 -16.96
N TYR A 71 -11.25 -13.79 -15.87
CA TYR A 71 -10.23 -14.53 -15.13
C TYR A 71 -10.78 -15.86 -14.59
N TYR A 72 -11.99 -15.85 -14.05
CA TYR A 72 -12.66 -17.05 -13.55
C TYR A 72 -12.82 -18.13 -14.62
N GLU A 73 -13.17 -17.77 -15.87
CA GLU A 73 -13.25 -18.75 -16.96
C GLU A 73 -11.89 -19.35 -17.35
N ILE A 74 -10.80 -18.60 -17.17
CA ILE A 74 -9.43 -19.10 -17.36
C ILE A 74 -9.06 -20.02 -16.19
N ASP A 75 -9.30 -19.57 -14.97
CA ASP A 75 -8.90 -20.23 -13.73
C ASP A 75 -9.69 -21.51 -13.44
N LYS A 76 -10.94 -21.63 -13.91
CA LYS A 76 -11.70 -22.89 -13.92
C LYS A 76 -10.97 -24.07 -14.56
N ARG A 77 -10.00 -23.79 -15.43
CA ARG A 77 -9.21 -24.83 -16.12
C ARG A 77 -7.99 -25.26 -15.29
N ARG A 78 -7.65 -24.52 -14.22
CA ARG A 78 -6.57 -24.88 -13.31
C ARG A 78 -7.02 -26.03 -12.40
N PRO A 79 -6.13 -26.96 -12.04
CA PRO A 79 -6.44 -28.06 -11.12
C PRO A 79 -6.38 -27.61 -9.65
N LEU A 80 -6.87 -26.41 -9.33
CA LEU A 80 -6.80 -25.76 -8.03
C LEU A 80 -8.19 -25.31 -7.59
N SER A 81 -8.48 -25.35 -6.29
CA SER A 81 -9.69 -24.74 -5.73
C SER A 81 -9.62 -23.20 -5.75
N PHE A 82 -10.73 -22.53 -5.46
CA PHE A 82 -10.76 -21.06 -5.33
C PHE A 82 -9.79 -20.56 -4.24
N GLU A 83 -9.78 -21.23 -3.09
CA GLU A 83 -8.89 -20.91 -1.96
C GLU A 83 -7.42 -21.12 -2.35
N GLU A 84 -7.12 -22.17 -3.12
CA GLU A 84 -5.77 -22.42 -3.62
C GLU A 84 -5.31 -21.40 -4.66
N ILE A 85 -6.23 -20.88 -5.49
CA ILE A 85 -5.93 -19.82 -6.47
C ILE A 85 -5.71 -18.49 -5.77
N LYS A 86 -6.50 -18.16 -4.74
CA LYS A 86 -6.29 -16.94 -3.95
C LYS A 86 -5.09 -17.05 -3.03
N SER A 87 -4.73 -18.26 -2.57
CA SER A 87 -3.60 -18.51 -1.69
C SER A 87 -3.54 -17.54 -0.51
N ASP A 88 -4.69 -17.29 0.13
CA ASP A 88 -4.86 -16.14 1.03
C ASP A 88 -4.42 -16.45 2.47
N LEU A 89 -3.29 -15.87 2.87
CA LEU A 89 -2.61 -16.17 4.12
C LEU A 89 -2.72 -15.00 5.10
N VAL A 90 -3.06 -15.29 6.36
CA VAL A 90 -2.83 -14.38 7.48
C VAL A 90 -1.55 -14.76 8.17
N LEU A 91 -0.66 -13.80 8.38
CA LEU A 91 0.68 -14.02 8.90
C LEU A 91 0.77 -13.76 10.42
N SER A 92 1.82 -14.26 11.05
CA SER A 92 2.05 -14.08 12.50
C SER A 92 2.33 -12.63 12.91
N ASN A 93 2.76 -11.77 11.99
CA ASN A 93 2.81 -10.33 12.21
C ASN A 93 1.47 -9.62 11.98
N GLY A 94 0.39 -10.37 11.71
CA GLY A 94 -0.96 -9.85 11.51
C GLY A 94 -1.24 -9.29 10.11
N ALA A 95 -0.28 -9.38 9.18
CA ALA A 95 -0.46 -9.03 7.77
C ALA A 95 -1.35 -10.04 7.02
N ARG A 96 -1.86 -9.63 5.87
CA ARG A 96 -2.46 -10.50 4.85
C ARG A 96 -1.47 -10.63 3.69
N PHE A 97 -1.27 -11.83 3.15
CA PHE A 97 -0.41 -12.11 2.01
C PHE A 97 -1.09 -13.10 1.07
N TYR A 98 -1.43 -12.67 -0.13
CA TYR A 98 -2.33 -13.41 -1.02
C TYR A 98 -2.03 -13.15 -2.49
N ASN A 99 -2.61 -13.97 -3.37
CA ASN A 99 -2.63 -13.72 -4.80
C ASN A 99 -3.85 -12.85 -5.13
N ASP A 100 -3.62 -11.59 -5.46
CA ASP A 100 -4.66 -10.72 -6.00
C ASP A 100 -4.63 -10.73 -7.53
N HIS A 101 -5.49 -11.58 -8.09
CA HIS A 101 -5.57 -11.84 -9.53
C HIS A 101 -4.23 -12.32 -10.12
N ALA A 102 -3.39 -11.40 -10.56
CA ALA A 102 -2.11 -11.64 -11.23
C ALA A 102 -0.89 -11.23 -10.40
N HIS A 103 -1.10 -10.69 -9.20
CA HIS A 103 -0.04 -10.08 -8.39
C HIS A 103 0.01 -10.69 -6.99
N PRO A 104 1.20 -11.01 -6.47
CA PRO A 104 1.35 -11.27 -5.05
C PRO A 104 1.16 -9.94 -4.31
N GLU A 105 0.17 -9.88 -3.43
CA GLU A 105 -0.15 -8.70 -2.65
C GLU A 105 0.15 -8.92 -1.17
N TYR A 106 0.85 -7.95 -0.58
CA TYR A 106 1.05 -7.88 0.86
C TYR A 106 0.30 -6.67 1.44
N SER A 107 -0.61 -6.95 2.37
CA SER A 107 -1.33 -5.93 3.14
C SER A 107 -0.80 -5.90 4.56
N THR A 108 -0.24 -4.77 4.99
CA THR A 108 0.35 -4.61 6.33
C THR A 108 -0.69 -4.82 7.44
N PRO A 109 -0.28 -5.26 8.65
CA PRO A 109 -1.14 -5.14 9.81
C PRO A 109 -1.49 -3.67 10.08
N GLU A 110 -2.60 -3.45 10.78
CA GLU A 110 -3.00 -2.11 11.21
C GLU A 110 -1.94 -1.49 12.13
N CYS A 111 -1.48 -0.30 11.77
CA CYS A 111 -0.45 0.46 12.47
C CYS A 111 -1.02 1.77 13.04
N THR A 112 -0.38 2.31 14.08
CA THR A 112 -0.76 3.61 14.70
C THR A 112 0.38 4.62 14.75
N THR A 113 1.57 4.24 14.31
CA THR A 113 2.76 5.10 14.26
C THR A 113 3.44 4.97 12.91
N PHE A 114 4.04 6.06 12.42
CA PHE A 114 4.63 6.13 11.09
C PHE A 114 5.91 5.28 11.00
N HIS A 115 6.64 5.17 12.11
CA HIS A 115 7.78 4.26 12.21
C HIS A 115 7.35 2.80 12.04
N GLN A 116 6.25 2.42 12.70
CA GLN A 116 5.74 1.06 12.68
C GLN A 116 5.24 0.63 11.29
N ILE A 117 4.51 1.50 10.57
CA ILE A 117 4.05 1.16 9.21
C ILE A 117 5.22 0.99 8.24
N VAL A 118 6.28 1.80 8.36
CA VAL A 118 7.48 1.63 7.53
C VAL A 118 8.17 0.31 7.83
N ALA A 119 8.32 -0.05 9.11
CA ALA A 119 8.90 -1.35 9.49
C ALA A 119 8.06 -2.53 8.98
N GLN A 120 6.73 -2.44 9.03
CA GLN A 120 5.82 -3.49 8.56
C GLN A 120 5.76 -3.61 7.03
N ASP A 121 5.82 -2.49 6.31
CA ASP A 121 5.95 -2.45 4.84
C ASP A 121 7.28 -3.08 4.40
N LYS A 122 8.40 -2.70 5.05
CA LYS A 122 9.72 -3.30 4.80
C LYS A 122 9.79 -4.78 5.19
N ALA A 123 9.06 -5.20 6.22
CA ALA A 123 8.92 -6.61 6.56
C ALA A 123 8.23 -7.40 5.43
N GLY A 124 7.22 -6.82 4.79
CA GLY A 124 6.60 -7.38 3.58
C GLY A 124 7.61 -7.64 2.47
N GLU A 125 8.48 -6.67 2.18
CA GLU A 125 9.56 -6.84 1.19
C GLU A 125 10.49 -8.01 1.54
N ARG A 126 10.84 -8.20 2.82
CA ARG A 126 11.67 -9.34 3.26
C ARG A 126 10.94 -10.67 3.12
N ILE A 127 9.64 -10.70 3.42
CA ILE A 127 8.79 -11.89 3.28
C ILE A 127 8.70 -12.32 1.81
N LEU A 128 8.42 -11.38 0.91
CA LEU A 128 8.35 -11.66 -0.52
C LEU A 128 9.71 -12.06 -1.10
N ALA A 129 10.80 -11.40 -0.71
CA ALA A 129 12.15 -11.75 -1.15
C ALA A 129 12.54 -13.17 -0.72
N GLU A 130 12.18 -13.59 0.50
CA GLU A 130 12.40 -14.97 0.96
C GLU A 130 11.56 -15.99 0.18
N CYS A 131 10.30 -15.65 -0.15
CA CYS A 131 9.46 -16.49 -1.01
C CYS A 131 10.05 -16.64 -2.41
N ALA A 132 10.51 -15.55 -3.01
CA ALA A 132 11.18 -15.57 -4.32
C ALA A 132 12.46 -16.41 -4.28
N ARG A 133 13.28 -16.26 -3.23
CA ARG A 133 14.50 -17.07 -3.04
C ARG A 133 14.18 -18.57 -3.01
N ARG A 134 13.13 -18.99 -2.30
CA ARG A 134 12.68 -20.39 -2.25
C ARG A 134 12.11 -20.87 -3.57
N ARG A 135 11.32 -20.04 -4.26
CA ARG A 135 10.81 -20.35 -5.59
C ARG A 135 11.98 -20.60 -6.55
N ASN A 136 12.96 -19.71 -6.59
CA ASN A 136 14.15 -19.80 -7.44
C ASN A 136 15.01 -21.04 -7.18
N GLN A 137 15.05 -21.56 -5.95
CA GLN A 137 15.74 -22.82 -5.65
C GLN A 137 15.10 -24.06 -6.29
N ASN A 138 13.81 -23.98 -6.65
CA ASN A 138 13.04 -25.08 -7.23
C ASN A 138 12.81 -24.93 -8.75
N LEU A 139 13.32 -23.85 -9.36
CA LEU A 139 13.20 -23.63 -10.80
C LEU A 139 14.28 -24.39 -11.57
N PRO A 140 14.02 -24.76 -12.84
CA PRO A 140 15.05 -25.29 -13.72
C PRO A 140 16.20 -24.29 -13.94
N PRO A 141 17.43 -24.77 -14.22
CA PRO A 141 18.54 -23.89 -14.55
C PRO A 141 18.19 -22.94 -15.71
N GLY A 142 18.54 -21.65 -15.54
CA GLY A 142 18.27 -20.61 -16.53
C GLY A 142 16.95 -19.84 -16.32
N TYR A 143 16.13 -20.25 -15.35
CA TYR A 143 14.90 -19.56 -14.97
C TYR A 143 15.06 -18.84 -13.63
N GLU A 144 14.49 -17.65 -13.51
CA GLU A 144 14.54 -16.84 -12.29
C GLU A 144 13.27 -15.99 -12.15
N VAL A 145 12.50 -16.20 -11.08
CA VAL A 145 11.44 -15.29 -10.67
C VAL A 145 12.05 -14.02 -10.10
N ARG A 146 11.56 -12.88 -10.59
CA ARG A 146 11.90 -11.55 -10.09
C ARG A 146 10.64 -10.81 -9.67
N LEU A 147 10.79 -10.00 -8.62
CA LEU A 147 9.72 -9.22 -8.05
C LEU A 147 10.09 -7.74 -8.06
N TYR A 148 9.09 -6.90 -8.33
CA TYR A 148 9.25 -5.46 -8.44
C TYR A 148 8.21 -4.76 -7.57
N LYS A 149 8.66 -3.91 -6.64
CA LYS A 149 7.76 -3.06 -5.84
C LYS A 149 7.45 -1.77 -6.59
N ASN A 150 6.70 -1.89 -7.68
CA ASN A 150 6.36 -0.80 -8.59
C ASN A 150 4.85 -0.84 -8.92
N ASN A 151 4.42 -0.17 -9.99
CA ASN A 151 3.00 -0.06 -10.35
C ASN A 151 2.71 -0.22 -11.86
N THR A 152 3.67 -0.67 -12.66
CA THR A 152 3.52 -0.83 -14.11
C THR A 152 4.48 -1.90 -14.63
N ASP A 153 4.08 -2.59 -15.69
CA ASP A 153 4.91 -3.55 -16.42
C ASP A 153 5.44 -3.01 -17.77
N PHE A 154 5.17 -1.74 -18.09
CA PHE A 154 5.43 -1.11 -19.39
C PHE A 154 4.67 -1.70 -20.58
N ALA A 155 3.72 -2.61 -20.32
CA ALA A 155 2.81 -3.18 -21.31
C ALA A 155 1.39 -2.61 -21.21
N GLY A 156 1.21 -1.53 -20.44
CA GLY A 156 -0.07 -0.86 -20.24
C GLY A 156 -0.89 -1.37 -19.06
N HIS A 157 -0.39 -2.35 -18.29
CA HIS A 157 -1.02 -2.76 -17.05
C HIS A 157 -0.53 -1.91 -15.87
N SER A 158 -1.43 -1.64 -14.92
CA SER A 158 -1.08 -0.94 -13.69
C SER A 158 -1.73 -1.57 -12.46
N TYR A 159 -0.89 -1.85 -11.47
CA TYR A 159 -1.23 -2.47 -10.20
C TYR A 159 -0.99 -1.53 -9.02
N GLY A 160 -1.65 -1.79 -7.89
CA GLY A 160 -1.89 -0.86 -6.80
C GLY A 160 -0.85 -0.84 -5.69
N CYS A 161 -0.68 0.35 -5.09
CA CYS A 161 -0.26 0.49 -3.69
C CYS A 161 -1.33 1.33 -2.98
N HIS A 162 -2.13 0.69 -2.14
CA HIS A 162 -3.29 1.34 -1.52
C HIS A 162 -2.98 1.79 -0.09
N ASP A 163 -3.16 3.08 0.16
CA ASP A 163 -3.04 3.66 1.50
C ASP A 163 -4.42 3.60 2.19
N ASN A 164 -4.46 3.08 3.42
CA ASN A 164 -5.69 2.91 4.18
C ASN A 164 -5.67 3.76 5.44
N TYR A 165 -6.75 4.50 5.69
CA TYR A 165 -6.87 5.36 6.87
C TYR A 165 -8.21 5.19 7.57
N LEU A 166 -8.20 4.88 8.86
CA LEU A 166 -9.39 4.92 9.69
C LEU A 166 -9.87 6.37 9.83
N MET A 167 -11.12 6.66 9.48
CA MET A 167 -11.75 7.98 9.59
C MET A 167 -13.09 7.92 10.32
N SER A 168 -13.52 9.03 10.90
CA SER A 168 -14.87 9.15 11.45
C SER A 168 -15.95 9.02 10.35
N ARG A 169 -17.02 8.27 10.65
CA ARG A 169 -18.18 8.13 9.76
C ARG A 169 -18.98 9.43 9.63
N ASP A 170 -18.95 10.30 10.64
CA ASP A 170 -19.76 11.53 10.72
C ASP A 170 -19.33 12.61 9.73
N ILE A 171 -18.16 12.47 9.11
CA ILE A 171 -17.70 13.42 8.10
C ILE A 171 -18.40 13.13 6.77
N ALA A 172 -19.10 14.14 6.24
CA ALA A 172 -19.75 14.08 4.94
C ALA A 172 -18.73 13.82 3.82
N TRP A 173 -19.08 12.92 2.89
CA TRP A 173 -18.18 12.47 1.83
C TRP A 173 -17.66 13.62 0.95
N ASP A 174 -18.53 14.56 0.56
CA ASP A 174 -18.14 15.71 -0.27
C ASP A 174 -17.08 16.60 0.39
N ARG A 175 -17.10 16.69 1.73
CA ARG A 175 -16.09 17.42 2.50
C ARG A 175 -14.75 16.69 2.51
N ILE A 176 -14.76 15.36 2.52
CA ILE A 176 -13.55 14.55 2.36
C ILE A 176 -12.97 14.80 0.97
N VAL A 177 -13.76 14.62 -0.08
CA VAL A 177 -13.34 14.83 -1.48
C VAL A 177 -12.76 16.23 -1.69
N ALA A 178 -13.49 17.28 -1.29
CA ALA A 178 -13.04 18.66 -1.47
C ALA A 178 -11.74 18.97 -0.71
N GLY A 179 -11.60 18.44 0.51
CA GLY A 179 -10.44 18.71 1.37
C GLY A 179 -9.20 17.87 1.04
N ILE A 180 -9.34 16.70 0.42
CA ILE A 180 -8.22 15.77 0.21
C ILE A 180 -7.69 15.82 -1.23
N LEU A 181 -8.54 16.12 -2.22
CA LEU A 181 -8.21 16.02 -3.64
C LEU A 181 -7.02 16.91 -4.07
N PRO A 182 -6.96 18.21 -3.71
CA PRO A 182 -5.83 19.05 -4.12
C PRO A 182 -4.50 18.58 -3.52
N PHE A 183 -4.56 18.08 -2.29
CA PHE A 183 -3.40 17.52 -1.61
C PHE A 183 -2.92 16.23 -2.31
N LEU A 184 -3.81 15.27 -2.57
CA LEU A 184 -3.41 13.99 -3.18
C LEU A 184 -2.84 14.17 -4.59
N VAL A 185 -3.45 15.02 -5.42
CA VAL A 185 -2.97 15.33 -6.78
C VAL A 185 -1.54 15.90 -6.76
N THR A 186 -1.18 16.68 -5.73
CA THR A 186 0.13 17.34 -5.63
C THR A 186 1.13 16.62 -4.74
N ARG A 187 0.72 15.63 -3.93
CA ARG A 187 1.59 14.83 -3.04
C ARG A 187 2.67 14.07 -3.81
N GLN A 188 2.43 13.73 -5.08
CA GLN A 188 3.36 13.01 -5.94
C GLN A 188 4.73 13.71 -6.11
N ILE A 189 4.83 15.03 -5.88
CA ILE A 189 6.11 15.75 -5.98
C ILE A 189 7.17 15.25 -4.98
N PHE A 190 6.75 14.65 -3.86
CA PHE A 190 7.66 14.00 -2.90
C PHE A 190 7.35 12.52 -2.63
N ALA A 191 6.16 12.03 -3.01
CA ALA A 191 5.75 10.64 -2.82
C ALA A 191 5.76 9.79 -4.11
N GLY A 192 6.07 10.39 -5.26
CA GLY A 192 6.16 9.67 -6.54
C GLY A 192 7.40 8.76 -6.62
N ALA A 193 7.26 7.62 -7.29
CA ALA A 193 8.32 6.63 -7.48
C ALA A 193 9.08 6.79 -8.81
N GLY A 194 8.56 7.60 -9.72
CA GLY A 194 9.15 7.88 -11.02
C GLY A 194 8.96 6.78 -12.06
N LYS A 195 8.81 7.17 -13.33
CA LYS A 195 8.58 6.26 -14.46
C LYS A 195 9.24 6.74 -15.76
N MET A 196 9.86 5.83 -16.51
CA MET A 196 10.32 6.04 -17.87
C MET A 196 9.23 5.73 -18.90
N GLY A 197 8.77 6.76 -19.59
CA GLY A 197 7.76 6.67 -20.64
C GLY A 197 6.36 7.04 -20.15
N ILE A 198 5.48 7.29 -21.12
CA ILE A 198 4.06 7.56 -20.93
C ILE A 198 3.28 6.31 -21.33
N GLU A 199 2.28 5.95 -20.54
CA GLU A 199 1.41 4.81 -20.84
C GLU A 199 -0.06 5.22 -20.86
N ALA A 200 -0.87 4.37 -21.48
CA ALA A 200 -2.32 4.44 -21.39
C ALA A 200 -2.88 3.01 -21.22
N GLU A 201 -4.04 2.89 -20.57
CA GLU A 201 -4.75 1.61 -20.39
C GLU A 201 -5.02 0.88 -21.72
N SER A 202 -5.02 1.59 -22.86
CA SER A 202 -5.15 1.00 -24.19
C SER A 202 -3.89 0.28 -24.71
N GLY A 203 -2.85 0.14 -23.89
CA GLY A 203 -1.56 -0.44 -24.26
C GLY A 203 -0.67 0.48 -25.12
N GLN A 204 -1.02 1.77 -25.24
CA GLN A 204 -0.15 2.74 -25.90
C GLN A 204 0.98 3.13 -24.96
N SER A 205 2.22 3.04 -25.44
CA SER A 205 3.42 3.44 -24.70
C SER A 205 4.24 4.40 -25.56
N ASP A 206 4.61 5.57 -25.01
CA ASP A 206 5.53 6.52 -25.63
C ASP A 206 6.78 6.67 -24.74
N PRO A 207 7.92 6.08 -25.13
CA PRO A 207 9.15 6.20 -24.38
C PRO A 207 9.77 7.60 -24.56
N GLY A 208 10.68 7.98 -23.64
CA GLY A 208 11.49 9.19 -23.78
C GLY A 208 11.11 10.36 -22.89
N VAL A 209 10.06 10.24 -22.08
CA VAL A 209 9.72 11.21 -21.04
C VAL A 209 9.89 10.55 -19.69
N TYR A 210 10.62 11.18 -18.77
CA TYR A 210 10.66 10.73 -17.38
C TYR A 210 9.54 11.41 -16.59
N GLN A 211 8.71 10.63 -15.92
CA GLN A 211 7.62 11.10 -15.09
C GLN A 211 7.96 10.94 -13.61
N ILE A 212 7.39 11.77 -12.75
CA ILE A 212 7.61 11.64 -11.29
C ILE A 212 6.67 10.61 -10.64
N SER A 213 5.55 10.24 -11.27
CA SER A 213 4.66 9.18 -10.78
C SER A 213 4.47 8.05 -11.80
N GLN A 214 4.42 6.82 -11.31
CA GLN A 214 4.09 5.64 -12.10
C GLN A 214 2.60 5.55 -12.40
N ARG A 215 1.77 5.91 -11.43
CA ARG A 215 0.31 5.75 -11.45
C ARG A 215 -0.42 6.86 -12.20
N ALA A 216 0.13 8.06 -12.30
CA ALA A 216 -0.62 9.25 -12.73
C ALA A 216 -1.34 9.14 -14.08
N ASP A 217 -0.76 8.40 -15.04
CA ASP A 217 -1.34 8.17 -16.37
C ASP A 217 -2.63 7.34 -16.37
N PHE A 218 -2.79 6.46 -15.39
CA PHE A 218 -3.85 5.44 -15.36
C PHE A 218 -5.15 5.94 -14.69
N PHE A 219 -5.20 7.19 -14.24
CA PHE A 219 -6.38 7.78 -13.61
C PHE A 219 -7.19 8.58 -14.63
N SER A 220 -8.51 8.36 -14.66
CA SER A 220 -9.37 8.96 -15.69
C SER A 220 -10.62 9.64 -15.16
N VAL A 221 -10.99 9.42 -13.90
CA VAL A 221 -12.14 10.07 -13.25
C VAL A 221 -11.77 10.61 -11.87
N VAL A 222 -12.61 11.50 -11.31
CA VAL A 222 -12.32 12.10 -10.00
C VAL A 222 -12.77 11.19 -8.85
N VAL A 223 -13.98 10.63 -8.93
CA VAL A 223 -14.60 9.82 -7.86
C VAL A 223 -15.32 8.63 -8.48
N SER A 224 -15.00 7.41 -8.04
CA SER A 224 -15.64 6.14 -8.44
C SER A 224 -15.32 5.05 -7.41
N ILE A 225 -15.94 3.88 -7.54
CA ILE A 225 -15.70 2.70 -6.69
C ILE A 225 -14.70 1.73 -7.32
N ASP A 226 -14.56 1.73 -8.65
CA ASP A 226 -13.63 0.86 -9.37
C ASP A 226 -12.15 1.12 -9.00
N THR A 227 -11.34 0.06 -9.03
CA THR A 227 -9.89 0.09 -8.72
C THR A 227 -9.01 -0.35 -9.89
N MET A 228 -9.55 -1.18 -10.81
CA MET A 228 -8.82 -1.73 -11.97
C MET A 228 -9.11 -1.03 -13.30
N ASN A 229 -10.26 -0.36 -13.42
CA ASN A 229 -10.68 0.33 -14.63
C ASN A 229 -11.24 1.69 -14.29
N ARG A 230 -11.13 2.64 -15.23
CA ARG A 230 -11.59 4.02 -15.03
C ARG A 230 -11.18 4.56 -13.65
N ARG A 231 -9.91 4.38 -13.30
CA ARG A 231 -9.44 4.55 -11.92
C ARG A 231 -9.73 5.97 -11.41
N PRO A 232 -10.38 6.12 -10.24
CA PRO A 232 -10.73 7.41 -9.68
C PRO A 232 -9.61 7.98 -8.81
N LEU A 233 -9.39 9.30 -8.88
CA LEU A 233 -8.46 9.97 -7.96
C LEU A 233 -8.83 9.75 -6.49
N ILE A 234 -10.14 9.66 -6.19
CA ILE A 234 -10.70 9.30 -4.88
C ILE A 234 -11.57 8.04 -5.03
N ASN A 235 -11.12 6.93 -4.47
CA ASN A 235 -11.89 5.70 -4.44
C ASN A 235 -13.01 5.77 -3.37
N THR A 236 -14.14 5.14 -3.66
CA THR A 236 -15.36 5.16 -2.82
C THR A 236 -15.69 3.81 -2.19
N ARG A 237 -14.79 2.81 -2.27
CA ARG A 237 -15.00 1.52 -1.61
C ARG A 237 -15.25 1.72 -0.12
N ASP A 238 -16.32 1.15 0.40
CA ASP A 238 -16.76 1.31 1.80
C ASP A 238 -16.80 -0.03 2.53
N GLU A 239 -15.60 -0.56 2.77
CA GLU A 239 -15.37 -1.76 3.58
C GLU A 239 -14.54 -1.36 4.81
N PRO A 240 -15.21 -0.94 5.90
CA PRO A 240 -14.52 -0.34 7.03
C PRO A 240 -13.70 -1.35 7.84
N HIS A 241 -14.11 -2.63 7.83
CA HIS A 241 -13.59 -3.69 8.71
C HIS A 241 -13.53 -3.26 10.18
N VAL A 242 -14.47 -2.45 10.64
CA VAL A 242 -14.64 -1.97 12.01
C VAL A 242 -16.13 -1.70 12.19
N ASP A 243 -16.55 -1.18 13.35
CA ASP A 243 -17.91 -0.68 13.53
C ASP A 243 -18.24 0.43 12.49
N ALA A 244 -18.98 0.03 11.44
CA ALA A 244 -19.36 0.85 10.30
C ALA A 244 -20.26 2.03 10.67
N SER A 245 -20.91 2.00 11.84
CA SER A 245 -21.72 3.11 12.32
C SER A 245 -20.87 4.28 12.82
N ARG A 246 -19.62 4.01 13.23
CA ARG A 246 -18.72 4.98 13.86
C ARG A 246 -17.58 5.39 12.95
N TYR A 247 -17.10 4.48 12.12
CA TYR A 247 -15.90 4.70 11.33
C TYR A 247 -16.06 4.25 9.88
N ARG A 248 -15.15 4.72 9.03
CA ARG A 248 -14.94 4.29 7.66
C ARG A 248 -13.46 4.04 7.41
N ARG A 249 -13.14 3.16 6.45
CA ARG A 249 -11.79 3.01 5.89
C ARG A 249 -11.70 3.92 4.67
N PHE A 250 -10.94 5.00 4.77
CA PHE A 250 -10.65 5.85 3.62
C PHE A 250 -9.55 5.19 2.78
N HIS A 251 -9.98 4.62 1.65
CA HIS A 251 -9.16 3.82 0.75
C HIS A 251 -8.59 4.69 -0.38
N VAL A 252 -7.27 4.84 -0.43
CA VAL A 252 -6.57 5.70 -1.39
C VAL A 252 -5.74 4.84 -2.34
N ILE A 253 -6.08 4.86 -3.63
CA ILE A 253 -5.43 4.01 -4.65
C ILE A 253 -4.45 4.77 -5.56
N LEU A 254 -4.30 6.08 -5.35
CA LEU A 254 -3.55 7.00 -6.23
C LEU A 254 -2.04 6.91 -6.05
N GLY A 255 -1.57 6.49 -4.88
CA GLY A 255 -0.14 6.49 -4.53
C GLY A 255 0.67 5.47 -5.33
N ASP A 256 1.93 5.81 -5.56
CA ASP A 256 2.91 4.84 -6.06
C ASP A 256 3.39 3.92 -4.91
N SER A 257 3.94 2.77 -5.29
CA SER A 257 4.72 1.88 -4.45
C SER A 257 6.10 2.51 -4.20
N ASN A 258 6.42 2.81 -2.95
CA ASN A 258 7.67 3.48 -2.58
C ASN A 258 8.73 2.47 -2.09
N MET A 259 9.96 2.64 -2.58
CA MET A 259 11.14 1.93 -2.07
C MET A 259 11.73 2.70 -0.89
N SER A 260 11.78 4.02 -0.94
CA SER A 260 12.29 4.86 0.13
C SER A 260 11.44 4.77 1.39
N GLU A 261 12.07 4.38 2.51
CA GLU A 261 11.48 4.40 3.85
C GLU A 261 10.91 5.80 4.20
N TRP A 262 11.64 6.85 3.81
CA TRP A 262 11.21 8.23 4.02
C TRP A 262 9.98 8.56 3.18
N ALA A 263 9.94 8.16 1.90
CA ALA A 263 8.79 8.44 1.03
C ALA A 263 7.52 7.74 1.54
N THR A 264 7.62 6.49 2.00
CA THR A 264 6.52 5.77 2.64
C THR A 264 6.02 6.51 3.89
N ALA A 265 6.93 6.93 4.78
CA ALA A 265 6.58 7.68 5.99
C ALA A 265 5.87 9.00 5.65
N MET A 266 6.37 9.74 4.67
CA MET A 266 5.82 11.02 4.25
C MET A 266 4.47 10.85 3.55
N LYS A 267 4.32 9.84 2.69
CA LYS A 267 3.06 9.48 2.03
C LYS A 267 1.97 9.23 3.07
N ILE A 268 2.24 8.39 4.07
CA ILE A 268 1.27 8.06 5.11
C ILE A 268 1.04 9.24 6.08
N GLY A 269 2.12 9.83 6.59
CA GLY A 269 2.04 10.81 7.67
C GLY A 269 1.42 12.15 7.26
N THR A 270 1.81 12.70 6.11
CA THR A 270 1.24 13.96 5.63
C THR A 270 -0.26 13.82 5.34
N THR A 271 -0.66 12.69 4.75
CA THR A 271 -2.07 12.38 4.49
C THR A 271 -2.87 12.25 5.77
N ALA A 272 -2.35 11.54 6.78
CA ALA A 272 -3.00 11.43 8.08
C ALA A 272 -3.24 12.81 8.74
N LEU A 273 -2.28 13.73 8.64
CA LEU A 273 -2.43 15.11 9.12
C LEU A 273 -3.48 15.90 8.32
N VAL A 274 -3.56 15.70 7.00
CA VAL A 274 -4.60 16.34 6.18
C VAL A 274 -5.99 15.79 6.50
N LEU A 275 -6.12 14.48 6.76
CA LEU A 275 -7.38 13.90 7.22
C LEU A 275 -7.80 14.45 8.59
N ASP A 276 -6.85 14.71 9.50
CA ASP A 276 -7.12 15.39 10.78
C ASP A 276 -7.66 16.82 10.55
N LEU A 277 -7.12 17.57 9.59
CA LEU A 277 -7.65 18.89 9.20
C LEU A 277 -9.07 18.79 8.65
N ILE A 278 -9.35 17.79 7.81
CA ILE A 278 -10.67 17.57 7.22
C ILE A 278 -11.71 17.26 8.31
N GLU A 279 -11.38 16.35 9.24
CA GLU A 279 -12.24 15.99 10.36
C GLU A 279 -12.55 17.21 11.25
N ARG A 280 -11.58 18.10 11.47
CA ARG A 280 -11.74 19.35 12.24
C ARG A 280 -12.42 20.48 11.47
N GLY A 281 -12.45 20.42 10.14
CA GLY A 281 -13.03 21.46 9.29
C GLY A 281 -12.08 22.61 9.01
N GLU A 282 -10.79 22.32 9.13
CA GLU A 282 -9.68 23.26 8.99
C GLU A 282 -8.89 23.01 7.69
N ALA A 283 -9.32 22.07 6.86
CA ALA A 283 -8.70 21.79 5.58
C ALA A 283 -8.77 23.01 4.63
N PRO A 284 -7.66 23.37 3.96
CA PRO A 284 -7.64 24.43 2.97
C PRO A 284 -8.70 24.25 1.88
N GLN A 285 -9.32 25.36 1.48
CA GLN A 285 -10.31 25.38 0.40
C GLN A 285 -9.61 25.71 -0.92
N LEU A 286 -9.24 24.68 -1.67
CA LEU A 286 -8.64 24.79 -3.01
C LEU A 286 -9.43 23.91 -3.98
N GLU A 287 -9.81 24.45 -5.13
CA GLU A 287 -10.53 23.71 -6.16
C GLU A 287 -9.72 23.70 -7.45
N ILE A 288 -9.14 22.56 -7.81
CA ILE A 288 -8.41 22.37 -9.06
C ILE A 288 -9.42 22.35 -10.23
N ALA A 289 -9.11 23.07 -11.32
CA ALA A 289 -9.99 23.20 -12.48
C ALA A 289 -10.22 21.86 -13.18
N GLN A 290 -9.15 21.12 -13.47
CA GLN A 290 -9.18 19.80 -14.11
C GLN A 290 -8.30 18.82 -13.33
N PRO A 291 -8.80 18.19 -12.25
CA PRO A 291 -7.98 17.39 -11.34
C PRO A 291 -7.26 16.21 -12.01
N VAL A 292 -7.93 15.53 -12.94
CA VAL A 292 -7.36 14.38 -13.65
C VAL A 292 -6.24 14.81 -14.60
N ASP A 293 -6.42 15.92 -15.32
CA ASP A 293 -5.38 16.47 -16.19
C ASP A 293 -4.21 17.04 -15.38
N ALA A 294 -4.51 17.73 -14.27
CA ALA A 294 -3.50 18.24 -13.34
C ALA A 294 -2.62 17.11 -12.78
N ASN A 295 -3.23 15.97 -12.43
CA ASN A 295 -2.51 14.78 -11.95
C ASN A 295 -1.49 14.29 -12.98
N ARG A 296 -1.88 14.19 -14.25
CA ARG A 296 -0.98 13.80 -15.36
C ARG A 296 0.04 14.88 -15.68
N SER A 297 -0.36 16.14 -15.71
CA SER A 297 0.52 17.25 -16.12
C SER A 297 1.63 17.48 -15.10
N ILE A 298 1.33 17.38 -13.80
CA ILE A 298 2.35 17.42 -12.74
C ILE A 298 3.35 16.27 -12.95
N SER A 299 2.86 15.05 -13.18
CA SER A 299 3.71 13.87 -13.36
C SER A 299 4.69 14.02 -14.53
N ARG A 300 4.21 14.57 -15.64
CA ARG A 300 4.94 14.71 -16.92
C ARG A 300 5.76 15.99 -17.03
N ASP A 301 5.71 16.89 -16.06
CA ASP A 301 6.38 18.18 -16.14
C ASP A 301 7.91 18.03 -16.04
N GLN A 302 8.60 18.38 -17.14
CA GLN A 302 10.06 18.32 -17.23
C GLN A 302 10.76 19.60 -16.73
N THR A 303 10.01 20.70 -16.52
CA THR A 303 10.58 21.94 -15.95
C THR A 303 10.54 21.93 -14.42
N TYR A 304 9.72 21.04 -13.84
CA TYR A 304 9.46 20.94 -12.40
C TYR A 304 8.83 22.22 -11.79
N ASP A 305 8.19 23.05 -12.60
CA ASP A 305 7.43 24.21 -12.11
C ASP A 305 6.08 23.77 -11.48
N TRP A 306 5.55 22.63 -11.94
CA TRP A 306 4.33 21.97 -11.49
C TRP A 306 3.13 22.89 -11.35
N ILE A 307 2.94 23.76 -12.35
CA ILE A 307 1.87 24.76 -12.35
C ILE A 307 0.55 24.11 -12.75
N ILE A 308 -0.47 24.31 -11.92
CA ILE A 308 -1.85 23.89 -12.17
C ILE A 308 -2.81 25.09 -12.09
N GLU A 309 -3.99 24.92 -12.69
CA GLU A 309 -5.05 25.92 -12.69
C GLU A 309 -6.14 25.58 -11.67
N LEU A 310 -6.56 26.59 -10.90
CA LEU A 310 -7.71 26.52 -10.00
C LEU A 310 -8.98 26.92 -10.73
N LYS A 311 -10.16 26.51 -10.24
CA LYS A 311 -11.46 26.86 -10.85
C LYS A 311 -11.73 28.36 -10.94
N ASP A 312 -11.09 29.16 -10.11
CA ASP A 312 -11.19 30.62 -10.14
C ASP A 312 -10.24 31.29 -11.16
N GLY A 313 -9.53 30.49 -11.97
CA GLY A 313 -8.59 30.92 -13.00
C GLY A 313 -7.20 31.28 -12.49
N ARG A 314 -6.95 31.23 -11.16
CA ARG A 314 -5.60 31.40 -10.63
C ARG A 314 -4.73 30.20 -10.97
N LYS A 315 -3.44 30.47 -11.22
CA LYS A 315 -2.40 29.46 -11.34
C LYS A 315 -1.66 29.32 -10.01
N ILE A 316 -1.31 28.10 -9.65
CA ILE A 316 -0.60 27.77 -8.42
C ILE A 316 0.35 26.59 -8.68
N SER A 317 1.53 26.59 -8.07
CA SER A 317 2.45 25.46 -8.15
C SER A 317 1.99 24.32 -7.21
N ALA A 318 2.36 23.08 -7.53
CA ALA A 318 2.14 21.94 -6.62
C ALA A 318 2.84 22.15 -5.26
N ILE A 319 4.02 22.79 -5.26
CA ILE A 319 4.73 23.19 -4.02
C ILE A 319 3.86 24.13 -3.19
N ASP A 320 3.29 25.18 -3.79
CA ASP A 320 2.45 26.14 -3.08
C ASP A 320 1.17 25.51 -2.52
N VAL A 321 0.54 24.59 -3.26
CA VAL A 321 -0.59 23.80 -2.75
C VAL A 321 -0.15 23.05 -1.50
N GLN A 322 0.96 22.32 -1.56
CA GLN A 322 1.50 21.58 -0.42
C GLN A 322 1.87 22.50 0.75
N ARG A 323 2.45 23.68 0.51
CA ARG A 323 2.74 24.70 1.55
C ARG A 323 1.46 25.22 2.21
N VAL A 324 0.35 25.36 1.48
CA VAL A 324 -0.94 25.75 2.05
C VAL A 324 -1.43 24.69 3.05
N TYR A 325 -1.34 23.40 2.69
CA TYR A 325 -1.69 22.29 3.61
C TYR A 325 -0.74 22.21 4.80
N LEU A 326 0.57 22.29 4.58
CA LEU A 326 1.57 22.30 5.64
C LEU A 326 1.29 23.41 6.65
N ARG A 327 1.03 24.66 6.19
CA ARG A 327 0.68 25.77 7.09
C ARG A 327 -0.59 25.53 7.90
N ALA A 328 -1.56 24.81 7.35
CA ALA A 328 -2.77 24.43 8.08
C ALA A 328 -2.46 23.33 9.11
N ALA A 329 -1.73 22.28 8.69
CA ALA A 329 -1.35 21.14 9.54
C ALA A 329 -0.46 21.57 10.71
N SER A 330 0.46 22.51 10.50
CA SER A 330 1.32 23.04 11.56
C SER A 330 0.52 23.68 12.69
N LYS A 331 -0.67 24.24 12.42
CA LYS A 331 -1.53 24.86 13.45
C LYS A 331 -2.19 23.85 14.38
N LEU A 332 -2.07 22.54 14.13
CA LEU A 332 -2.58 21.49 15.00
C LEU A 332 -1.83 21.36 16.34
N HIS A 333 -0.85 22.24 16.62
CA HIS A 333 0.12 22.32 17.73
C HIS A 333 -0.23 21.69 19.09
N ASN A 334 -1.50 21.59 19.49
CA ASN A 334 -1.88 21.01 20.77
C ASN A 334 -1.83 19.48 20.75
N GLY A 335 -0.81 18.90 21.40
CA GLY A 335 -0.72 17.46 21.68
C GLY A 335 -0.15 16.61 20.55
N MET A 336 0.63 17.19 19.63
CA MET A 336 1.29 16.43 18.55
C MET A 336 2.42 15.55 19.11
N SER A 337 2.48 14.30 18.66
CA SER A 337 3.59 13.39 18.99
C SER A 337 4.90 13.83 18.34
N GLU A 338 6.03 13.28 18.82
CA GLU A 338 7.34 13.53 18.21
C GLU A 338 7.38 13.12 16.73
N GLU A 339 6.71 12.01 16.38
CA GLU A 339 6.60 11.57 14.98
C GLU A 339 5.79 12.55 14.12
N GLN A 340 4.67 13.08 14.62
CA GLN A 340 3.90 14.07 13.87
C GLN A 340 4.68 15.37 13.68
N GLN A 341 5.47 15.77 14.67
CA GLN A 341 6.38 16.91 14.55
C GLN A 341 7.51 16.64 13.55
N TRP A 342 8.03 15.40 13.50
CA TRP A 342 9.00 14.99 12.49
C TRP A 342 8.40 15.08 11.09
N ILE A 343 7.19 14.56 10.85
CA ILE A 343 6.50 14.67 9.57
C ILE A 343 6.34 16.14 9.13
N LEU A 344 5.92 17.04 10.02
CA LEU A 344 5.80 18.45 9.66
C LEU A 344 7.14 19.08 9.25
N ARG A 345 8.22 18.80 9.99
CA ARG A 345 9.56 19.29 9.66
C ARG A 345 10.06 18.75 8.34
N GLU A 346 9.91 17.44 8.12
CA GLU A 346 10.36 16.80 6.88
C GLU A 346 9.53 17.24 5.68
N TRP A 347 8.24 17.52 5.87
CA TRP A 347 7.39 18.09 4.83
C TRP A 347 7.85 19.50 4.46
N GLU A 348 8.18 20.35 5.44
CA GLU A 348 8.75 21.67 5.18
C GLU A 348 10.11 21.57 4.47
N ASN A 349 10.99 20.70 4.95
CA ASN A 349 12.33 20.48 4.40
C ASN A 349 12.27 20.05 2.94
N VAL A 350 11.47 19.04 2.60
CA VAL A 350 11.37 18.57 1.21
C VAL A 350 10.81 19.65 0.29
N LEU A 351 9.82 20.44 0.72
CA LEU A 351 9.28 21.52 -0.12
C LEU A 351 10.31 22.62 -0.35
N ASN A 352 11.13 22.95 0.65
CA ASN A 352 12.23 23.91 0.51
C ASN A 352 13.33 23.38 -0.43
N ASP A 353 13.65 22.09 -0.34
CA ASP A 353 14.66 21.46 -1.19
C ASP A 353 14.19 21.34 -2.64
N LEU A 354 12.93 20.94 -2.87
CA LEU A 354 12.33 20.87 -4.21
C LEU A 354 12.28 22.25 -4.89
N GLU A 355 11.93 23.30 -4.16
CA GLU A 355 11.91 24.67 -4.69
C GLU A 355 13.32 25.20 -5.03
N ARG A 356 14.34 24.77 -4.27
CA ARG A 356 15.73 25.20 -4.49
C ARG A 356 16.41 24.42 -5.61
N GLU A 357 16.39 23.10 -5.52
CA GLU A 357 17.06 22.17 -6.43
C GLU A 357 16.47 20.76 -6.25
N VAL A 358 15.63 20.32 -7.17
CA VAL A 358 14.89 19.05 -7.06
C VAL A 358 15.79 17.84 -6.80
N MET A 359 16.96 17.77 -7.45
CA MET A 359 17.89 16.64 -7.32
C MET A 359 18.61 16.60 -5.96
N SER A 360 18.50 17.64 -5.13
CA SER A 360 18.98 17.62 -3.75
C SER A 360 18.17 16.69 -2.83
N THR A 361 17.01 16.21 -3.30
CA THR A 361 16.13 15.26 -2.59
C THR A 361 16.37 13.79 -2.94
N ARG A 362 17.35 13.49 -3.80
CA ARG A 362 17.65 12.13 -4.31
C ARG A 362 18.03 11.12 -3.23
N ASP A 363 18.33 11.58 -2.03
CA ASP A 363 18.62 10.75 -0.86
C ASP A 363 17.35 10.27 -0.14
N ARG A 364 16.17 10.78 -0.47
CA ARG A 364 14.92 10.43 0.23
C ARG A 364 13.69 10.30 -0.67
N VAL A 365 13.66 10.94 -1.83
CA VAL A 365 12.55 10.87 -2.79
C VAL A 365 12.87 9.87 -3.90
N ASP A 366 12.03 8.85 -4.07
CA ASP A 366 12.27 7.73 -5.00
C ASP A 366 12.47 8.20 -6.44
N TRP A 367 11.57 9.05 -6.95
CA TRP A 367 11.70 9.53 -8.33
C TRP A 367 12.99 10.34 -8.55
N ALA A 368 13.48 11.07 -7.55
CA ALA A 368 14.72 11.83 -7.67
C ALA A 368 15.95 10.90 -7.62
N ALA A 369 15.93 9.90 -6.73
CA ALA A 369 16.96 8.87 -6.63
C ALA A 369 17.10 8.07 -7.94
N LYS A 370 15.96 7.65 -8.50
CA LYS A 370 15.91 6.92 -9.77
C LYS A 370 16.32 7.79 -10.95
N LYS A 371 15.86 9.05 -11.01
CA LYS A 371 16.27 9.98 -12.06
C LYS A 371 17.78 10.19 -12.09
N PHE A 372 18.42 10.26 -10.91
CA PHE A 372 19.86 10.34 -10.81
C PHE A 372 20.57 9.12 -11.44
N LEU A 373 20.08 7.91 -11.20
CA LEU A 373 20.63 6.69 -11.82
C LEU A 373 20.45 6.69 -13.34
N LEU A 374 19.27 7.11 -13.81
CA LEU A 374 18.95 7.20 -15.24
C LEU A 374 19.82 8.23 -15.94
N ASP A 375 19.98 9.42 -15.35
CA ASP A 375 20.85 10.48 -15.87
C ASP A 375 22.31 10.02 -15.96
N ALA A 376 22.81 9.37 -14.92
CA ALA A 376 24.18 8.86 -14.90
C ALA A 376 24.42 7.84 -16.03
N LEU A 377 23.52 6.86 -16.21
CA LEU A 377 23.64 5.90 -17.29
C LEU A 377 23.50 6.56 -18.67
N GLN A 378 22.52 7.45 -18.81
CA GLN A 378 22.27 8.16 -20.06
C GLN A 378 23.48 8.99 -20.50
N GLU A 379 24.15 9.67 -19.57
CA GLU A 379 25.35 10.46 -19.83
C GLU A 379 26.57 9.59 -20.14
N GLU A 380 26.83 8.56 -19.33
CA GLU A 380 27.99 7.68 -19.46
C GLU A 380 27.98 6.89 -20.78
N GLU A 381 26.83 6.30 -21.11
CA GLU A 381 26.64 5.47 -22.30
C GLU A 381 26.11 6.27 -23.51
N LYS A 382 25.85 7.57 -23.34
CA LYS A 382 25.30 8.49 -24.36
C LYS A 382 24.01 7.98 -24.99
N LEU A 383 23.15 7.39 -24.18
CA LEU A 383 21.90 6.80 -24.63
C LEU A 383 20.88 7.87 -25.05
N SER A 384 19.97 7.50 -25.93
CA SER A 384 18.74 8.28 -26.13
C SER A 384 17.82 8.10 -24.91
N TRP A 385 17.02 9.11 -24.56
CA TRP A 385 15.95 8.93 -23.57
C TRP A 385 14.90 7.87 -23.99
N LYS A 386 14.85 7.52 -25.28
CA LYS A 386 14.01 6.44 -25.82
C LYS A 386 14.66 5.06 -25.78
N ASP A 387 15.90 4.96 -25.28
CA ASP A 387 16.63 3.70 -25.24
C ASP A 387 15.99 2.75 -24.20
N PRO A 388 15.70 1.48 -24.56
CA PRO A 388 15.08 0.51 -23.65
C PRO A 388 15.94 0.20 -22.41
N TRP A 389 17.25 0.46 -22.44
CA TRP A 389 18.10 0.33 -21.25
C TRP A 389 17.63 1.22 -20.09
N LEU A 390 17.07 2.40 -20.38
CA LEU A 390 16.57 3.29 -19.33
C LEU A 390 15.31 2.74 -18.65
N GLN A 391 14.42 2.07 -19.40
CA GLN A 391 13.28 1.36 -18.81
C GLN A 391 13.73 0.16 -17.95
N SER A 392 14.81 -0.52 -18.36
CA SER A 392 15.43 -1.58 -17.55
C SER A 392 15.94 -1.05 -16.20
N ILE A 393 16.61 0.11 -16.18
CA ILE A 393 17.06 0.75 -14.93
C ILE A 393 15.88 1.20 -14.06
N ASP A 394 14.82 1.74 -14.66
CA ASP A 394 13.60 2.09 -13.94
C ASP A 394 13.01 0.87 -13.22
N LEU A 395 12.92 -0.27 -13.91
CA LEU A 395 12.44 -1.52 -13.33
C LEU A 395 13.39 -2.07 -12.25
N GLU A 396 14.70 -2.08 -12.51
CA GLU A 396 15.72 -2.59 -11.57
C GLU A 396 15.89 -1.71 -10.32
N TYR A 397 15.46 -0.45 -10.34
CA TYR A 397 15.31 0.36 -9.11
C TYR A 397 14.39 -0.32 -8.09
N HIS A 398 13.34 -0.96 -8.58
CA HIS A 398 12.27 -1.57 -7.79
C HIS A 398 12.46 -3.06 -7.54
N ASN A 399 13.55 -3.66 -8.02
CA ASN A 399 13.83 -5.08 -7.85
C ASN A 399 13.99 -5.41 -6.36
N LEU A 400 13.19 -6.37 -5.89
CA LEU A 400 13.17 -6.80 -4.49
C LEU A 400 14.34 -7.69 -4.08
N ASP A 401 15.16 -8.15 -5.02
CA ASP A 401 16.40 -8.84 -4.69
C ASP A 401 17.30 -7.89 -3.88
N LEU A 402 17.50 -8.23 -2.61
CA LEU A 402 18.23 -7.39 -1.67
C LEU A 402 19.67 -7.16 -2.11
N ASP A 403 20.30 -8.07 -2.84
CA ASP A 403 21.69 -7.97 -3.28
C ASP A 403 21.82 -7.25 -4.63
N ARG A 404 20.80 -7.33 -5.50
CA ARG A 404 20.86 -6.81 -6.87
C ARG A 404 20.07 -5.53 -7.12
N GLY A 405 18.97 -5.31 -6.40
CA GLY A 405 18.09 -4.16 -6.65
C GLY A 405 18.79 -2.83 -6.42
N LEU A 406 18.61 -1.89 -7.35
CA LEU A 406 19.38 -0.64 -7.35
C LEU A 406 19.04 0.25 -6.15
N TYR A 407 17.79 0.25 -5.67
CA TYR A 407 17.45 0.93 -4.42
C TYR A 407 18.27 0.39 -3.23
N TYR A 408 18.37 -0.93 -3.09
CA TYR A 408 19.12 -1.55 -1.99
C TYR A 408 20.62 -1.31 -2.11
N GLU A 409 21.15 -1.21 -3.32
CA GLU A 409 22.53 -0.80 -3.55
C GLU A 409 22.78 0.66 -3.09
N LEU A 410 21.86 1.59 -3.40
CA LEU A 410 21.92 2.96 -2.88
C LEU A 410 21.85 2.98 -1.33
N LEU A 411 20.95 2.17 -0.76
CA LEU A 411 20.79 2.04 0.68
C LEU A 411 22.08 1.52 1.36
N ARG A 412 22.71 0.47 0.81
CA ARG A 412 23.99 -0.08 1.31
C ARG A 412 25.12 0.94 1.26
N LYS A 413 25.13 1.79 0.23
CA LYS A 413 26.11 2.89 0.09
C LYS A 413 25.84 4.09 1.01
N GLY A 414 24.77 4.05 1.80
CA GLY A 414 24.37 5.16 2.68
C GLY A 414 23.87 6.37 1.90
N LEU A 415 23.39 6.17 0.67
CA LEU A 415 22.87 7.23 -0.19
C LEU A 415 21.36 7.45 -0.02
N MET A 416 20.67 6.57 0.71
CA MET A 416 19.25 6.71 1.04
C MET A 416 19.05 6.93 2.54
N CYS A 417 18.18 7.86 2.89
CA CYS A 417 17.72 8.08 4.25
C CYS A 417 16.97 6.87 4.79
N ARG A 418 17.20 6.57 6.06
CA ARG A 418 16.51 5.51 6.79
C ARG A 418 15.59 6.09 7.86
N VAL A 419 14.42 5.48 8.00
CA VAL A 419 13.47 5.70 9.09
C VAL A 419 13.55 4.56 10.09
N THR A 420 13.74 3.32 9.63
CA THR A 420 13.85 2.10 10.45
C THR A 420 15.23 1.46 10.31
N ASN A 421 15.58 0.54 11.21
CA ASN A 421 16.78 -0.29 11.10
C ASN A 421 16.47 -1.77 10.77
N GLU A 422 17.49 -2.58 10.44
CA GLU A 422 17.27 -3.99 10.05
C GLU A 422 16.76 -4.87 11.20
N ASP A 423 17.09 -4.57 12.46
CA ASP A 423 16.63 -5.35 13.60
C ASP A 423 15.14 -5.10 13.86
N GLU A 424 14.67 -3.87 13.66
CA GLU A 424 13.25 -3.51 13.68
C GLU A 424 12.48 -4.20 12.55
N ILE A 425 13.03 -4.21 11.33
CA ILE A 425 12.42 -4.92 10.18
C ILE A 425 12.32 -6.42 10.49
N LYS A 426 13.40 -7.05 10.96
CA LYS A 426 13.40 -8.48 11.33
C LYS A 426 12.38 -8.79 12.42
N THR A 427 12.24 -7.88 13.39
CA THR A 427 11.23 -8.00 14.44
C THR A 427 9.82 -7.92 13.85
N ALA A 428 9.57 -6.97 12.94
CA ALA A 428 8.27 -6.77 12.30
C ALA A 428 7.83 -7.93 11.39
N ILE A 429 8.75 -8.76 10.88
CA ILE A 429 8.40 -9.98 10.12
C ILE A 429 7.54 -10.96 10.94
N PHE A 430 7.76 -11.02 12.26
CA PHE A 430 7.11 -12.00 13.13
C PHE A 430 6.25 -11.38 14.23
N ASN A 431 6.37 -10.07 14.47
CA ASN A 431 5.69 -9.40 15.56
C ASN A 431 4.69 -8.36 15.04
N PRO A 432 3.41 -8.50 15.41
CA PRO A 432 2.39 -7.53 15.05
C PRO A 432 2.50 -6.23 15.88
N PRO A 433 1.93 -5.12 15.40
CA PRO A 433 1.70 -3.91 16.18
C PRO A 433 0.93 -4.15 17.49
N GLU A 434 1.58 -3.92 18.64
CA GLU A 434 0.98 -4.20 19.97
C GLU A 434 -0.24 -3.34 20.34
N THR A 435 -0.36 -2.17 19.72
CA THR A 435 -1.41 -1.19 20.03
C THR A 435 -2.69 -1.36 19.22
N THR A 436 -2.72 -2.34 18.30
CA THR A 436 -3.85 -2.60 17.40
C THR A 436 -4.37 -4.01 17.55
N ARG A 437 -5.51 -4.31 16.93
CA ARG A 437 -6.05 -5.68 16.89
C ARG A 437 -5.18 -6.67 16.11
N ALA A 438 -4.24 -6.16 15.30
CA ALA A 438 -3.24 -6.99 14.66
C ALA A 438 -2.44 -7.79 15.69
N PHE A 439 -2.27 -7.27 16.92
CA PHE A 439 -1.61 -8.02 17.99
C PHE A 439 -2.34 -9.31 18.32
N PHE A 440 -3.63 -9.23 18.66
CA PHE A 440 -4.45 -10.40 18.93
C PHE A 440 -4.41 -11.37 17.74
N ARG A 441 -4.62 -10.85 16.52
CA ARG A 441 -4.62 -11.63 15.28
C ARG A 441 -3.32 -12.39 15.06
N GLY A 442 -2.20 -11.66 14.99
CA GLY A 442 -0.88 -12.23 14.73
C GLY A 442 -0.45 -13.22 15.81
N ARG A 443 -0.75 -12.93 17.09
CA ARG A 443 -0.46 -13.84 18.20
C ARG A 443 -1.34 -15.09 18.20
N ALA A 444 -2.60 -14.98 17.80
CA ALA A 444 -3.47 -16.14 17.61
C ALA A 444 -2.94 -17.03 16.47
N VAL A 445 -2.60 -16.46 15.32
CA VAL A 445 -1.99 -17.18 14.19
C VAL A 445 -0.68 -17.84 14.59
N ALA A 446 0.21 -17.13 15.28
CA ALA A 446 1.52 -17.67 15.66
C ALA A 446 1.44 -18.88 16.62
N ARG A 447 0.34 -19.03 17.37
CA ARG A 447 0.25 -19.98 18.49
C ARG A 447 -0.80 -21.06 18.30
N PHE A 448 -1.88 -20.75 17.60
CA PHE A 448 -3.10 -21.53 17.53
C PHE A 448 -3.62 -21.64 16.09
N ASN A 449 -2.69 -21.65 15.11
CA ASN A 449 -3.08 -21.65 13.71
C ASN A 449 -3.95 -22.86 13.35
N ASP A 450 -3.66 -24.04 13.92
CA ASP A 450 -4.39 -25.27 13.64
C ASP A 450 -5.82 -25.24 14.18
N GLU A 451 -6.05 -24.53 15.30
CA GLU A 451 -7.37 -24.36 15.91
C GLU A 451 -8.21 -23.26 15.27
N ILE A 452 -7.64 -22.38 14.44
CA ILE A 452 -8.40 -21.38 13.68
C ILE A 452 -9.18 -22.07 12.56
N SER A 453 -10.48 -21.77 12.44
CA SER A 453 -11.33 -22.24 11.34
C SER A 453 -11.37 -21.23 10.20
N SER A 454 -11.59 -19.95 10.51
CA SER A 454 -11.55 -18.84 9.56
C SER A 454 -11.03 -17.57 10.25
N ILE A 455 -10.50 -16.63 9.46
CA ILE A 455 -9.89 -15.41 9.95
C ILE A 455 -10.11 -14.24 8.97
N GLN A 456 -10.34 -13.06 9.51
CA GLN A 456 -10.52 -11.80 8.79
C GLN A 456 -9.80 -10.65 9.55
N TRP A 457 -9.78 -9.44 8.99
CA TRP A 457 -9.37 -8.22 9.69
C TRP A 457 -10.12 -8.00 11.01
N ASP A 458 -11.44 -8.23 11.03
CA ASP A 458 -12.35 -7.89 12.13
C ASP A 458 -12.93 -9.08 12.90
N GLU A 459 -12.57 -10.33 12.58
CA GLU A 459 -12.91 -11.49 13.41
C GLU A 459 -11.94 -12.67 13.26
N ILE A 460 -11.96 -13.56 14.26
CA ILE A 460 -11.31 -14.88 14.21
C ILE A 460 -12.31 -15.92 14.72
N VAL A 461 -12.47 -17.02 13.99
CA VAL A 461 -13.29 -18.16 14.40
C VAL A 461 -12.38 -19.31 14.78
N PHE A 462 -12.48 -19.78 16.02
CA PHE A 462 -11.75 -20.96 16.50
C PHE A 462 -12.67 -22.20 16.52
N ALA A 463 -12.14 -23.34 16.09
CA ALA A 463 -12.76 -24.64 16.32
C ALA A 463 -12.63 -25.00 17.81
N ASN A 464 -13.69 -25.53 18.42
CA ASN A 464 -13.61 -26.02 19.81
C ASN A 464 -13.20 -27.52 19.83
N PRO A 465 -12.01 -27.88 20.33
CA PRO A 465 -11.59 -29.27 20.44
C PRO A 465 -12.40 -30.06 21.48
N ALA A 466 -12.93 -29.40 22.51
CA ALA A 466 -13.64 -30.03 23.62
C ALA A 466 -15.13 -30.28 23.36
N ALA A 467 -15.71 -29.63 22.34
CA ALA A 467 -17.10 -29.81 21.95
C ALA A 467 -17.21 -29.90 20.42
N ALA A 468 -17.05 -31.11 19.88
CA ALA A 468 -17.14 -31.37 18.46
C ALA A 468 -18.37 -30.69 17.83
N GLY A 469 -18.14 -29.86 16.81
CA GLY A 469 -19.18 -29.09 16.11
C GLY A 469 -19.49 -27.70 16.68
N HIS A 470 -18.80 -27.25 17.75
CA HIS A 470 -18.94 -25.87 18.25
C HIS A 470 -17.75 -25.02 17.80
N SER A 471 -18.01 -23.82 17.32
CA SER A 471 -17.00 -22.80 17.04
C SER A 471 -17.16 -21.62 18.01
N CYS A 472 -16.06 -20.92 18.27
CA CYS A 472 -16.06 -19.68 19.04
C CYS A 472 -15.59 -18.55 18.14
N ARG A 473 -16.48 -17.58 17.90
CA ARG A 473 -16.16 -16.36 17.15
C ARG A 473 -15.69 -15.29 18.11
N VAL A 474 -14.53 -14.70 17.83
CA VAL A 474 -14.00 -13.53 18.53
C VAL A 474 -14.04 -12.34 17.58
N ALA A 475 -14.98 -11.43 17.81
CA ALA A 475 -15.07 -10.19 17.06
C ALA A 475 -13.99 -9.19 17.50
N LEU A 476 -13.43 -8.46 16.53
CA LEU A 476 -12.39 -7.43 16.69
C LEU A 476 -12.84 -6.09 16.06
N PRO A 477 -14.00 -5.52 16.46
CA PRO A 477 -14.52 -4.28 15.87
C PRO A 477 -13.65 -3.05 16.19
N GLU A 478 -12.76 -3.15 17.19
CA GLU A 478 -11.84 -2.09 17.57
C GLU A 478 -10.52 -2.17 16.80
N ALA A 479 -10.22 -1.15 15.99
CA ALA A 479 -8.96 -1.12 15.25
C ALA A 479 -7.73 -0.90 16.15
N ALA A 480 -7.85 -0.12 17.24
CA ALA A 480 -6.75 0.17 18.16
C ALA A 480 -7.23 0.57 19.56
N THR A 481 -6.33 0.43 20.55
CA THR A 481 -6.42 0.80 21.97
C THR A 481 -7.85 0.91 22.53
N ASN A 482 -8.31 -0.16 23.15
CA ASN A 482 -9.60 -0.26 23.83
C ASN A 482 -9.45 -1.22 25.00
N ALA A 483 -10.14 -1.00 26.13
CA ALA A 483 -10.02 -1.88 27.31
C ALA A 483 -10.33 -3.36 27.01
N ARG A 484 -11.33 -3.64 26.15
CA ARG A 484 -11.65 -4.99 25.68
C ARG A 484 -10.52 -5.56 24.83
N LEU A 485 -10.01 -4.77 23.89
CA LEU A 485 -8.89 -5.18 23.04
C LEU A 485 -7.61 -5.42 23.84
N ASP A 486 -7.32 -4.59 24.85
CA ASP A 486 -6.17 -4.74 25.75
C ASP A 486 -6.30 -6.04 26.55
N ALA A 487 -7.50 -6.39 27.01
CA ALA A 487 -7.77 -7.67 27.66
C ALA A 487 -7.57 -8.86 26.70
N LEU A 488 -8.04 -8.75 25.46
CA LEU A 488 -7.82 -9.78 24.43
C LEU A 488 -6.32 -9.95 24.13
N ASN A 489 -5.60 -8.85 23.94
CA ASN A 489 -4.15 -8.85 23.72
C ASN A 489 -3.42 -9.49 24.91
N HIS A 490 -3.83 -9.17 26.15
CA HIS A 490 -3.29 -9.79 27.35
C HIS A 490 -3.56 -11.31 27.39
N ALA A 491 -4.74 -11.77 27.00
CA ALA A 491 -5.06 -13.20 26.90
C ALA A 491 -4.19 -13.91 25.85
N ALA A 492 -4.05 -13.32 24.65
CA ALA A 492 -3.22 -13.86 23.57
C ALA A 492 -1.72 -13.91 23.93
N HIS A 493 -1.26 -13.02 24.80
CA HIS A 493 0.12 -13.02 25.30
C HIS A 493 0.34 -14.08 26.39
N ASN A 494 -0.59 -14.21 27.35
CA ASN A 494 -0.33 -14.92 28.60
C ASN A 494 -0.95 -16.32 28.73
N GLY A 495 -2.00 -16.67 27.99
CA GLY A 495 -2.57 -18.02 28.06
C GLY A 495 -1.49 -19.04 27.68
N LYS A 496 -1.27 -20.12 28.44
CA LYS A 496 -0.14 -21.04 28.16
C LYS A 496 -0.43 -22.00 27.02
N ASP A 497 -1.66 -22.48 26.96
CA ASP A 497 -2.18 -23.36 25.92
C ASP A 497 -3.53 -22.84 25.37
N PHE A 498 -4.07 -23.55 24.38
CA PHE A 498 -5.32 -23.15 23.74
C PHE A 498 -6.52 -23.15 24.71
N SER A 499 -6.56 -24.07 25.68
CA SER A 499 -7.67 -24.14 26.65
C SER A 499 -7.65 -22.95 27.61
N GLU A 500 -6.47 -22.59 28.15
CA GLU A 500 -6.31 -21.42 29.00
C GLU A 500 -6.60 -20.12 28.22
N PHE A 501 -6.13 -20.04 26.96
CA PHE A 501 -6.39 -18.91 26.07
C PHE A 501 -7.90 -18.71 25.83
N MET A 502 -8.62 -19.76 25.41
CA MET A 502 -10.06 -19.66 25.15
C MET A 502 -10.87 -19.39 26.42
N SER A 503 -10.46 -19.95 27.56
CA SER A 503 -11.07 -19.64 28.86
C SER A 503 -10.93 -18.16 29.20
N ALA A 504 -9.73 -17.58 29.02
CA ALA A 504 -9.49 -16.16 29.23
C ALA A 504 -10.31 -15.28 28.25
N VAL A 505 -10.35 -15.65 26.96
CA VAL A 505 -11.15 -14.93 25.95
C VAL A 505 -12.64 -14.94 26.30
N SER A 506 -13.18 -16.07 26.76
CA SER A 506 -14.60 -16.20 27.14
C SER A 506 -15.03 -15.37 28.36
N GLN A 507 -14.08 -14.83 29.12
CA GLN A 507 -14.34 -13.96 30.26
C GLN A 507 -14.31 -12.47 29.89
N ILE A 508 -14.00 -12.15 28.63
CA ILE A 508 -13.87 -10.79 28.11
C ILE A 508 -15.14 -10.48 27.30
N ASP A 509 -16.25 -10.31 28.02
CA ASP A 509 -17.49 -9.73 27.51
C ASP A 509 -17.88 -8.50 28.32
#